data_AF-Q9B6S0-F1
#
_entry.id   AF-Q9B6S0-F1
#
_cell.length_a   1.000
_cell.length_b   1.000
_cell.length_c   1.000
_cell.angle_alpha   90.00
_cell.angle_beta   90.00
_cell.angle_gamma   90.00
#
_symmetry.space_group_name_H-M   'P 1'
#
loop_
_entity.id
_entity.type
_entity.pdbx_description
1 polymer ?
#
loop_
_entity_poly.entity_id
_entity_poly.type
_entity_poly.pdbx_seq_one_letter_code
_entity_poly.pdbx_strand_id
1 'polypeptide(L)' 'NPLTTPPHIKPEWYFLFAYAILRSIPNKLGGVLALAASVLILFLAPFLHKSKQRSMTFRPLSQLLFWLLVANLL' A
#
# COMPACT_ATOMS: atom_id res chain seq x y z
N ASN A 1 13.41 -14.38 23.98
CA ASN A 1 13.21 -14.00 25.39
C ASN A 1 12.08 -12.97 25.41
N PRO A 2 10.92 -13.24 26.05
CA PRO A 2 9.75 -12.34 26.03
C PRO A 2 9.99 -11.00 26.74
N LEU A 3 11.04 -10.89 27.56
CA LEU A 3 11.38 -9.67 28.29
C LEU A 3 12.36 -8.76 27.53
N THR A 4 12.94 -9.22 26.42
CA THR A 4 13.93 -8.45 25.66
C THR A 4 13.63 -8.45 24.17
N THR A 5 13.36 -7.26 23.64
CA THR A 5 13.23 -6.99 22.21
C THR A 5 14.60 -6.60 21.63
N PRO A 6 15.06 -7.24 20.54
CA PRO A 6 16.29 -6.82 19.87
C PRO A 6 16.20 -5.38 19.33
N PRO A 7 17.29 -4.61 19.29
CA PRO A 7 17.29 -3.24 18.78
C PRO A 7 17.04 -3.14 17.26
N HIS A 8 17.30 -4.21 16.51
CA HIS A 8 17.14 -4.26 15.04
C HIS A 8 15.93 -5.09 14.60
N ILE A 9 14.84 -5.14 15.38
CA ILE A 9 13.61 -5.83 14.98
C ILE A 9 13.09 -5.24 13.67
N LYS A 10 12.96 -6.09 12.67
CA LYS A 10 12.30 -5.78 11.40
C LYS A 10 11.29 -6.88 11.10
N PRO A 11 10.13 -6.53 10.50
CA PRO A 11 9.22 -7.53 9.97
C PRO A 11 9.82 -8.17 8.71
N GLU A 12 9.16 -9.24 8.25
CA GLU A 12 9.52 -9.90 6.99
C GLU A 12 9.31 -8.97 5.78
N TRP A 13 10.04 -9.22 4.70
CA TRP A 13 10.16 -8.28 3.56
C TRP A 13 8.81 -7.94 2.92
N TYR A 14 7.91 -8.91 2.79
CA TYR A 14 6.57 -8.72 2.23
C TYR A 14 5.62 -7.93 3.14
N PHE A 15 5.95 -7.76 4.43
CA PHE A 15 5.21 -6.92 5.37
C PHE A 15 5.77 -5.50 5.48
N LEU A 16 6.89 -5.18 4.81
CA LEU A 16 7.52 -3.87 4.91
C LEU A 16 6.61 -2.74 4.44
N PHE A 17 5.78 -2.95 3.41
CA PHE A 17 4.83 -1.93 2.95
C PHE A 17 3.81 -1.58 4.05
N ALA A 18 3.26 -2.60 4.71
CA ALA A 18 2.26 -2.43 5.76
C ALA A 18 2.88 -1.75 6.99
N TYR A 19 4.10 -2.15 7.36
CA TYR A 19 4.87 -1.52 8.43
C TYR A 19 5.18 -0.05 8.12
N ALA A 20 5.51 0.27 6.87
CA ALA A 20 5.79 1.64 6.43
C ALA A 20 4.55 2.54 6.52
N ILE A 21 3.36 2.02 6.19
CA ILE A 21 2.08 2.73 6.35
C ILE A 21 1.71 2.89 7.83
N LEU A 22 1.94 1.86 8.65
CA LEU A 22 1.60 1.91 10.07
C LEU A 22 2.44 2.95 10.83
N ARG A 23 3.74 3.04 10.53
CA ARG A 23 4.66 3.98 11.20
C ARG A 23 4.56 5.42 10.69
N SER A 24 3.95 5.66 9.54
CA SER A 24 3.83 7.01 8.98
C SER A 24 2.77 7.85 9.69
N ILE A 25 1.85 7.21 10.40
CA ILE A 25 0.79 7.86 11.17
C ILE A 25 1.13 7.77 12.67
N PRO A 26 1.37 8.89 13.37
CA PRO A 26 1.75 8.90 14.79
C PRO A 26 0.57 8.59 15.75
N ASN A 27 -0.50 7.96 15.26
CA ASN A 27 -1.70 7.61 16.00
C ASN A 27 -2.03 6.12 15.84
N LYS A 28 -2.31 5.43 16.95
CA LYS A 28 -2.56 3.98 16.97
C LYS A 28 -3.79 3.57 16.15
N LEU A 29 -4.90 4.30 16.27
CA LEU A 29 -6.13 4.00 15.52
C LEU A 29 -5.99 4.40 14.06
N GLY A 30 -5.42 5.58 13.79
CA GLY A 30 -5.20 6.07 12.43
C GLY A 30 -4.33 5.15 11.59
N GLY A 31 -3.24 4.62 12.17
CA GLY A 31 -2.37 3.66 11.50
C GLY A 31 -3.08 2.36 11.11
N VAL A 32 -3.90 1.81 12.01
CA VAL A 32 -4.68 0.58 11.74
C VAL A 32 -5.74 0.84 10.66
N LEU A 33 -6.42 1.98 10.70
CA LEU A 33 -7.40 2.36 9.68
C LEU A 33 -6.75 2.56 8.30
N ALA A 34 -5.57 3.19 8.25
CA ALA A 34 -4.83 3.36 6.99
C ALA A 34 -4.35 2.03 6.41
N LEU A 35 -3.92 1.10 7.27
CA LEU A 35 -3.57 -0.25 6.86
C LEU A 35 -4.77 -1.02 6.32
N ALA A 36 -5.94 -0.93 6.97
CA ALA A 36 -7.16 -1.53 6.43
C ALA A 36 -7.55 -0.89 5.08
N ALA A 37 -7.47 0.44 4.98
CA ALA A 37 -7.78 1.18 3.76
C ALA A 37 -6.86 0.81 2.57
N SER A 38 -5.57 0.55 2.82
CA SER A 38 -4.61 0.19 1.77
C SER A 38 -4.92 -1.15 1.10
N VAL A 39 -5.58 -2.07 1.82
CA VAL A 39 -6.09 -3.33 1.26
C VAL A 39 -7.48 -3.13 0.66
N LEU A 40 -8.36 -2.38 1.34
CA LEU A 40 -9.73 -2.13 0.89
C LEU A 40 -9.82 -1.44 -0.47
N ILE A 41 -8.87 -0.56 -0.79
CA ILE A 41 -8.84 0.15 -2.07
C ILE A 41 -8.77 -0.81 -3.28
N LEU A 42 -8.20 -2.00 -3.11
CA LEU A 42 -8.13 -3.01 -4.17
C LEU A 42 -9.52 -3.55 -4.55
N PHE A 43 -10.42 -3.68 -3.57
CA PHE A 43 -11.82 -4.08 -3.82
C PHE A 43 -12.64 -2.95 -4.43
N LEU A 44 -12.27 -1.69 -4.17
CA LEU A 44 -12.92 -0.52 -4.75
C LEU A 44 -12.45 -0.20 -6.17
N ALA A 45 -11.30 -0.73 -6.60
CA ALA A 45 -10.72 -0.50 -7.92
C ALA A 45 -11.69 -0.64 -9.12
N PRO A 46 -12.52 -1.71 -9.24
CA PRO A 46 -13.46 -1.83 -10.35
C PRO A 46 -14.55 -0.75 -10.36
N PHE A 47 -14.98 -0.27 -9.18
CA PHE A 47 -16.00 0.78 -9.07
C PHE A 47 -15.45 2.17 -9.37
N LEU A 48 -14.17 2.39 -9.08
CA LEU A 48 -13.47 3.65 -9.35
C LEU A 48 -13.00 3.76 -10.81
N HIS A 49 -13.00 2.67 -11.57
CA HIS A 49 -12.59 2.67 -12.97
C HIS A 49 -13.65 3.34 -13.87
N LYS A 50 -13.39 4.57 -14.32
CA LYS A 50 -14.31 5.33 -15.19
C LYS A 50 -13.98 5.25 -16.68
N SER A 51 -12.84 4.67 -17.07
CA SER A 51 -12.48 4.61 -18.48
C SER A 51 -13.30 3.55 -19.21
N LYS A 52 -13.66 3.85 -20.46
CA LYS A 52 -14.35 2.91 -21.35
C LYS A 52 -13.42 1.84 -21.91
N GLN A 53 -12.11 2.08 -21.89
CA GLN A 53 -11.10 1.16 -22.41
C GLN A 53 -10.52 0.30 -21.28
N ARG A 54 -10.75 -1.01 -21.38
CA ARG A 54 -10.28 -2.01 -20.39
C ARG A 54 -8.75 -2.15 -20.39
N SER A 55 -8.12 -2.11 -21.56
CA SER A 55 -6.66 -2.22 -21.65
C SER A 55 -5.97 -0.91 -21.29
N MET A 56 -4.81 -1.02 -20.63
CA MET A 56 -3.93 0.09 -20.33
C MET A 56 -2.96 0.41 -21.50
N THR A 57 -2.92 -0.41 -22.56
CA THR A 57 -1.98 -0.26 -23.69
C THR A 57 -2.04 1.12 -24.35
N PHE A 58 -3.24 1.67 -24.54
CA PHE A 58 -3.46 2.96 -25.22
C PHE A 58 -3.73 4.12 -24.24
N ARG A 59 -3.29 3.99 -22.99
CA ARG A 59 -3.56 4.97 -21.92
C ARG A 59 -2.25 5.42 -21.26
N PRO A 60 -1.44 6.27 -21.92
CA PRO A 60 -0.10 6.62 -21.47
C PRO A 60 -0.06 7.24 -20.05
N LEU A 61 -1.03 8.10 -19.72
CA LEU A 61 -1.14 8.66 -18.37
C LEU A 61 -1.43 7.58 -17.30
N SER A 62 -2.29 6.60 -17.62
CA SER A 62 -2.59 5.51 -16.69
C SER A 62 -1.41 4.55 -16.53
N GLN A 63 -0.63 4.32 -17.59
CA GLN A 63 0.62 3.55 -17.50
C GLN A 63 1.63 4.23 -16.57
N LEU A 64 1.83 5.54 -16.74
CA LEU A 64 2.74 6.30 -15.87
C LEU A 64 2.32 6.23 -14.40
N LEU A 65 1.04 6.47 -14.10
CA LEU A 65 0.52 6.39 -12.74
C LEU A 65 0.63 4.98 -12.15
N PHE A 66 0.42 3.94 -12.95
CA PHE A 66 0.60 2.56 -12.52
C PHE A 66 2.06 2.27 -12.16
N TRP A 67 3.02 2.68 -12.99
CA TRP A 67 4.44 2.46 -12.71
C TRP A 67 4.94 3.28 -11.51
N LEU A 68 4.42 4.49 -11.30
CA LEU A 68 4.68 5.25 -10.08
C LEU A 68 4.17 4.52 -8.83
N LEU A 69 2.96 3.94 -8.89
CA LEU A 69 2.42 3.15 -7.78
C LEU A 69 3.27 1.91 -7.48
N VAL A 70 3.71 1.19 -8.52
CA VAL A 70 4.59 0.02 -8.39
C VAL A 70 5.94 0.42 -7.78
N ALA A 71 6.55 1.52 -8.25
CA ALA A 71 7.81 2.02 -7.72
C ALA A 71 7.71 2.47 -6.26
N ASN A 72 6.55 2.93 -5.82
CA ASN A 72 6.30 3.31 -4.42
C ASN A 72 6.05 2.11 -3.49
N LEU A 73 5.63 0.97 -4.03
CA LEU A 73 5.36 -0.26 -3.27
C LEU A 73 6.60 -1.17 -3.12
N LEU A 74 7.57 -1.05 -4.04
CA LEU A 74 8.87 -1.70 -3.98
C LEU A 74 9.78 -1.05 -2.93
#